data_AF-A0A0A0BPR9-F1
#
_entry.id   AF-A0A0A0BPR9-F1
#
_cell.length_a   1.000
_cell.length_b   1.000
_cell.length_c   1.000
_cell.angle_alpha   90.00
_cell.angle_beta   90.00
_cell.angle_gamma   90.00
#
_symmetry.space_group_name_H-M   'P 1'
#
loop_
_entity.id
_entity.type
_entity.pdbx_description
1 polymer ?
#
loop_
_entity_poly.entity_id
_entity_poly.type
_entity_poly.pdbx_seq_one_letter_code
_entity_poly.pdbx_strand_id
1 'polypeptide(L)'
;MTSTGRADRIRLEWYLARLSWALQDYPGRRRREVIRQLRSDTLAAAAEVGMAEALRDLGHPVALAEGYVTELGRRLPRYTSGAVAAALAVGALVYLSLAYAAGTIDTLEALGGGSVTTHPLGGEVTFTALDGELSVASSLSWQGGLLHAAVGAVAFVLVGRLWRLLG
;
A
#
# COMPACT_ATOMS: atom_id res chain seq x y z
N MET A 1 -2.81 -9.29 -43.13
CA MET A 1 -2.86 -8.08 -42.27
C MET A 1 -4.01 -8.25 -41.28
N THR A 2 -3.79 -8.98 -40.20
CA THR A 2 -4.77 -9.16 -39.11
C THR A 2 -4.76 -7.88 -38.29
N SER A 3 -5.88 -7.16 -38.26
CA SER A 3 -6.04 -6.02 -37.37
C SER A 3 -5.86 -6.52 -35.94
N THR A 4 -4.89 -5.97 -35.21
CA THR A 4 -4.75 -6.20 -33.76
C THR A 4 -6.09 -5.86 -33.12
N GLY A 5 -6.83 -6.89 -32.72
CA GLY A 5 -8.18 -6.73 -32.20
C GLY A 5 -8.14 -5.93 -30.91
N ARG A 6 -9.26 -5.28 -30.54
CA ARG A 6 -9.39 -4.64 -29.22
C ARG A 6 -9.01 -5.61 -28.09
N ALA A 7 -9.32 -6.89 -28.25
CA ALA A 7 -8.93 -7.95 -27.32
C ALA A 7 -7.41 -8.09 -27.17
N ASP A 8 -6.64 -8.04 -28.25
CA ASP A 8 -5.17 -8.15 -28.22
C ASP A 8 -4.55 -6.95 -27.51
N ARG A 9 -5.08 -5.76 -27.77
CA ARG A 9 -4.65 -4.54 -27.08
C ARG A 9 -4.94 -4.63 -25.58
N ILE A 10 -6.10 -5.13 -25.18
CA ILE A 10 -6.44 -5.34 -23.77
C ILE A 10 -5.47 -6.34 -23.13
N ARG A 11 -5.14 -7.45 -23.81
CA ARG A 11 -4.19 -8.45 -23.30
C ARG A 11 -2.81 -7.84 -23.06
N LEU A 12 -2.29 -7.07 -24.02
CA LEU A 12 -1.00 -6.39 -23.90
C LEU A 12 -1.00 -5.39 -22.74
N GLU A 13 -2.00 -4.49 -22.67
CA GLU A 13 -2.07 -3.49 -21.60
C GLU A 13 -2.18 -4.14 -20.23
N TRP A 14 -2.94 -5.24 -20.11
CA TRP A 14 -3.09 -5.96 -18.86
C TRP A 14 -1.80 -6.67 -18.43
N TYR A 15 -1.07 -7.24 -19.38
CA TYR A 15 0.28 -7.81 -19.13
C TYR A 15 1.25 -6.73 -18.64
N LEU A 16 1.32 -5.59 -19.35
CA LEU A 16 2.20 -4.48 -18.99
C LEU A 16 1.82 -3.84 -17.65
N ALA A 17 0.52 -3.78 -17.31
CA ALA A 17 0.07 -3.32 -16.01
C ALA A 17 0.58 -4.23 -14.88
N ARG A 18 0.49 -5.56 -15.06
CA ARG A 18 1.04 -6.53 -14.09
C ARG A 18 2.55 -6.46 -13.96
N LEU A 19 3.26 -6.32 -15.08
CA LEU A 19 4.70 -6.13 -15.08
C LEU A 19 5.09 -4.83 -14.37
N SER A 20 4.41 -3.72 -14.68
CA SER A 20 4.65 -2.42 -14.04
C SER A 20 4.39 -2.46 -12.54
N TRP A 21 3.42 -3.25 -12.10
CA TRP A 21 3.17 -3.49 -10.67
C TRP A 21 4.31 -4.27 -10.02
N ALA A 22 4.77 -5.35 -10.66
CA ALA A 22 5.92 -6.12 -10.17
C ALA A 22 7.21 -5.29 -10.13
N LEU A 23 7.37 -4.31 -11.03
CA LEU A 23 8.48 -3.35 -11.08
C LEU A 23 8.24 -2.08 -10.24
N GLN A 24 7.32 -2.08 -9.27
CA GLN A 24 7.00 -0.89 -8.48
C GLN A 24 8.20 -0.25 -7.78
N ASP A 25 9.14 -1.07 -7.32
CA ASP A 25 10.36 -0.62 -6.62
C ASP A 25 11.50 -0.27 -7.60
N TYR A 26 11.28 -0.40 -8.92
CA TYR A 26 12.27 -0.10 -9.97
C TYR A 26 12.32 1.40 -10.28
N PRO A 27 13.50 1.98 -10.65
CA PRO A 27 13.62 3.40 -10.92
C PRO A 27 12.63 3.89 -11.99
N GLY A 28 11.78 4.86 -11.64
CA GLY A 28 10.61 5.21 -12.47
C GLY A 28 10.90 5.70 -13.89
N ARG A 29 12.10 6.25 -14.18
CA ARG A 29 12.51 6.57 -15.56
C ARG A 29 12.81 5.29 -16.35
N ARG A 30 13.66 4.40 -15.81
CA ARG A 30 13.98 3.12 -16.43
C ARG A 30 12.77 2.20 -16.55
N ARG A 31 11.89 2.17 -15.55
CA ARG A 31 10.64 1.42 -15.61
C ARG A 31 9.79 1.84 -16.81
N ARG A 32 9.61 3.15 -17.01
CA ARG A 32 8.86 3.68 -18.15
C ARG A 32 9.52 3.34 -19.48
N GLU A 33 10.84 3.38 -19.54
CA GLU A 33 11.61 2.98 -20.71
C GLU A 33 11.45 1.49 -21.04
N VAL A 34 11.60 0.61 -20.05
CA VAL A 34 11.37 -0.84 -20.18
C VAL A 34 9.95 -1.12 -20.65
N ILE A 35 8.92 -0.53 -20.03
CA ILE A 35 7.52 -0.74 -20.44
C ILE A 35 7.27 -0.23 -21.87
N ARG A 36 7.84 0.92 -22.24
CA ARG A 36 7.70 1.48 -23.59
C ARG A 36 8.38 0.60 -24.63
N GLN A 37 9.59 0.13 -24.34
CA GLN A 37 10.36 -0.75 -25.21
C GLN A 37 9.65 -2.09 -25.36
N LEU A 38 9.28 -2.73 -24.26
CA LEU A 38 8.56 -4.01 -24.27
C LEU A 38 7.24 -3.92 -25.03
N ARG A 39 6.50 -2.81 -24.90
CA ARG A 39 5.29 -2.57 -25.71
C ARG A 39 5.60 -2.57 -27.20
N SER A 40 6.64 -1.83 -27.62
CA SER A 40 7.05 -1.73 -29.03
C SER A 40 7.47 -3.11 -29.57
N ASP A 41 8.33 -3.80 -28.83
CA ASP A 41 8.90 -5.08 -29.23
C ASP A 41 7.82 -6.17 -29.30
N THR A 42 6.89 -6.18 -28.34
CA THR A 42 5.77 -7.13 -28.34
C THR A 42 4.79 -6.86 -29.48
N LEU A 43 4.54 -5.59 -29.82
CA LEU A 43 3.69 -5.25 -30.97
C LEU A 43 4.33 -5.67 -32.30
N ALA A 44 5.65 -5.54 -32.41
CA ALA A 44 6.40 -6.02 -33.57
C ALA A 44 6.33 -7.55 -33.68
N ALA A 45 6.64 -8.28 -32.59
CA ALA A 45 6.55 -9.73 -32.55
C ALA A 45 5.12 -10.23 -32.82
N ALA A 46 4.10 -9.56 -32.25
CA ALA A 46 2.71 -9.91 -32.46
C ALA A 46 2.25 -9.75 -33.92
N ALA A 47 2.92 -8.91 -34.72
CA ALA A 47 2.64 -8.81 -36.15
C ALA A 47 3.11 -10.06 -36.93
N GLU A 48 4.10 -10.79 -36.40
CA GLU A 48 4.66 -11.99 -37.00
C GLU A 48 3.98 -13.26 -36.49
N VAL A 49 3.84 -13.41 -35.17
CA VAL A 49 3.37 -14.65 -34.51
C VAL A 49 1.99 -14.53 -33.85
N GLY A 50 1.42 -13.33 -33.80
CA GLY A 50 0.17 -13.05 -33.08
C GLY A 50 0.39 -12.71 -31.59
N MET A 51 -0.51 -11.90 -31.03
CA MET A 51 -0.36 -11.34 -29.66
C MET A 51 -0.32 -12.42 -28.57
N ALA A 52 -1.12 -13.48 -28.70
CA ALA A 52 -1.17 -14.54 -27.71
C ALA A 52 0.15 -15.32 -27.62
N GLU A 53 0.79 -15.58 -28.77
CA GLU A 53 2.08 -16.26 -28.84
C GLU A 53 3.19 -15.34 -28.34
N ALA A 54 3.23 -14.09 -28.82
CA ALA A 54 4.21 -13.10 -28.40
C ALA A 54 4.22 -12.88 -26.87
N LEU A 55 3.05 -12.85 -26.23
CA LEU A 55 2.94 -12.78 -24.77
C LEU A 55 3.34 -14.07 -24.06
N ARG A 56 3.17 -15.24 -24.70
CA ARG A 56 3.57 -16.53 -24.13
C ARG A 56 5.09 -16.67 -24.14
N ASP A 57 5.75 -16.22 -25.20
CA ASP A 57 7.21 -16.23 -25.33
C ASP A 57 7.90 -15.32 -24.30
N LEU A 58 7.26 -14.20 -23.93
CA LEU A 58 7.73 -13.35 -22.84
C LEU A 58 7.65 -14.01 -21.45
N GLY A 59 6.84 -15.07 -21.31
CA GLY A 59 6.65 -15.78 -20.06
C GLY A 59 5.80 -15.03 -19.02
N HIS A 60 6.03 -15.34 -17.75
CA HIS A 60 5.23 -14.76 -16.65
C HIS A 60 5.74 -13.36 -16.28
N PRO A 61 4.86 -12.34 -16.15
CA PRO A 61 5.29 -10.94 -15.93
C PRO A 61 6.08 -10.74 -14.62
N VAL A 62 5.81 -11.56 -13.59
CA VAL A 62 6.59 -11.51 -12.34
C VAL A 62 8.00 -12.06 -12.52
N ALA A 63 8.17 -13.16 -13.27
CA ALA A 63 9.48 -13.74 -13.53
C ALA A 63 10.34 -12.79 -14.38
N LEU A 64 9.72 -12.14 -15.36
CA LEU A 64 10.36 -11.09 -16.15
C LEU A 64 10.81 -9.90 -15.29
N ALA A 65 9.95 -9.46 -14.36
CA ALA A 65 10.30 -8.39 -13.41
C ALA A 65 11.47 -8.76 -12.51
N GLU A 66 11.50 -9.99 -12.00
CA GLU A 66 12.61 -10.51 -11.18
C GLU A 66 13.93 -10.53 -11.97
N GLY A 67 13.88 -10.87 -13.27
CA GLY A 67 15.03 -10.76 -14.17
C GLY A 67 15.59 -9.35 -14.24
N TYR A 68 14.73 -8.35 -14.52
CA TYR A 68 15.14 -6.94 -14.56
C TYR A 68 15.70 -6.43 -13.22
N VAL A 69 15.09 -6.84 -12.10
CA VAL A 69 15.57 -6.46 -10.75
C VAL A 69 16.93 -7.08 -10.45
N THR A 70 17.14 -8.33 -10.85
CA THR A 70 18.40 -9.06 -10.67
C THR A 70 19.52 -8.43 -11.51
N GLU A 71 19.22 -8.12 -12.78
CA GLU A 71 20.18 -7.51 -13.71
C GLU A 71 20.59 -6.09 -13.30
N LEU A 72 19.73 -5.37 -12.57
CA LEU A 72 20.08 -4.06 -12.02
C LEU A 72 21.24 -4.11 -10.99
N GLY A 73 21.56 -5.29 -10.43
CA GLY A 73 22.68 -5.51 -9.53
C GLY A 73 22.64 -4.69 -8.23
N ARG A 74 21.52 -4.00 -7.95
CA ARG A 74 21.35 -3.07 -6.84
C ARG A 74 20.22 -3.53 -5.93
N ARG A 75 20.45 -3.48 -4.62
CA ARG A 75 19.41 -3.74 -3.60
C ARG A 75 18.43 -2.58 -3.60
N LEU A 76 17.32 -2.72 -4.32
CA LEU A 76 16.27 -1.71 -4.33
C LEU A 76 15.56 -1.67 -2.95
N PRO A 77 15.35 -0.49 -2.35
CA PRO A 77 14.47 -0.32 -1.19
C PRO A 77 13.02 -0.68 -1.55
N ARG A 78 12.30 -1.33 -0.63
CA ARG A 78 10.91 -1.78 -0.86
C ARG A 78 9.92 -0.73 -0.37
N TYR A 79 9.87 0.42 -1.04
CA TYR A 79 9.05 1.56 -0.62
C TYR A 79 7.56 1.20 -0.48
N THR A 80 7.05 0.37 -1.38
CA THR A 80 5.65 -0.05 -1.40
C THR A 80 5.29 -0.96 -0.23
N SER A 81 6.14 -1.93 0.08
CA SER A 81 5.99 -2.78 1.27
C SER A 81 6.09 -1.96 2.55
N GLY A 82 7.00 -0.99 2.60
CA GLY A 82 7.10 -0.05 3.70
C GLY A 82 5.82 0.76 3.88
N ALA A 83 5.26 1.31 2.80
CA ALA A 83 4.04 2.12 2.85
C ALA A 83 2.82 1.32 3.31
N VAL A 84 2.67 0.08 2.84
CA VAL A 84 1.61 -0.83 3.30
C VAL A 84 1.79 -1.14 4.79
N ALA A 85 3.01 -1.43 5.24
CA ALA A 85 3.28 -1.69 6.65
C ALA A 85 2.97 -0.48 7.54
N ALA A 86 3.34 0.73 7.10
CA ALA A 86 3.01 1.97 7.81
C ALA A 86 1.50 2.18 7.91
N ALA A 87 0.77 1.99 6.82
CA ALA A 87 -0.69 2.10 6.80
C ALA A 87 -1.36 1.08 7.72
N LEU A 88 -0.89 -0.18 7.72
CA LEU A 88 -1.38 -1.22 8.63
C LEU A 88 -1.08 -0.89 10.10
N ALA A 89 0.11 -0.39 10.41
CA ALA A 89 0.49 -0.03 11.76
C ALA A 89 -0.34 1.14 12.30
N VAL A 90 -0.52 2.20 11.49
CA VAL A 90 -1.40 3.33 11.84
C VAL A 90 -2.86 2.87 11.94
N GLY A 91 -3.32 2.03 11.02
CA GLY A 91 -4.66 1.44 11.06
C GLY A 91 -4.91 0.62 12.33
N ALA A 92 -3.92 -0.12 12.81
CA ALA A 92 -4.01 -0.85 14.07
C ALA A 92 -4.18 0.09 15.28
N LEU A 93 -3.50 1.24 15.32
CA LEU A 93 -3.69 2.25 16.36
C LEU A 93 -5.11 2.85 16.35
N VAL A 94 -5.63 3.14 15.15
CA VAL A 94 -7.00 3.61 14.98
C VAL A 94 -8.00 2.56 15.45
N TYR A 95 -7.79 1.30 15.06
CA TYR A 95 -8.63 0.19 15.51
C TYR A 95 -8.62 0.03 17.04
N LEU A 96 -7.45 0.09 17.68
CA LEU A 96 -7.31 0.03 19.13
C LEU A 96 -8.04 1.21 19.81
N SER A 97 -7.96 2.42 19.25
CA SER A 97 -8.71 3.58 19.77
C SER A 97 -10.21 3.36 19.73
N LEU A 98 -10.73 2.77 18.63
CA LEU A 98 -12.17 2.46 18.50
C LEU A 98 -12.60 1.36 19.47
N ALA A 99 -11.78 0.32 19.64
CA ALA A 99 -12.04 -0.76 20.60
C ALA A 99 -12.06 -0.23 22.05
N TYR A 100 -11.11 0.66 22.38
CA TYR A 100 -11.06 1.32 23.68
C TYR A 100 -12.29 2.21 23.92
N ALA A 101 -12.71 2.97 22.91
CA ALA A 101 -13.92 3.79 22.96
C ALA A 101 -15.17 2.95 23.23
N ALA A 102 -15.35 1.85 22.48
CA ALA A 102 -16.47 0.94 22.65
C ALA A 102 -16.48 0.33 24.06
N GLY A 103 -15.34 -0.16 24.56
CA GLY A 103 -15.24 -0.71 25.90
C GLY A 103 -15.49 0.33 27.01
N THR A 104 -15.07 1.57 26.80
CA THR A 104 -15.30 2.66 27.76
C THR A 104 -16.78 3.01 27.86
N ILE A 105 -17.48 3.09 26.72
CA ILE A 105 -18.92 3.33 26.68
C ILE A 105 -19.70 2.19 27.35
N ASP A 106 -19.39 0.93 27.00
CA ASP A 106 -20.00 -0.25 27.62
C ASP A 106 -19.79 -0.26 29.15
N THR A 107 -18.60 0.14 29.61
CA THR A 107 -18.32 0.29 31.04
C THR A 107 -19.14 1.41 31.69
N LEU A 108 -19.29 2.56 31.02
CA LEU A 108 -20.12 3.66 31.54
C LEU A 108 -21.58 3.24 31.66
N GLU A 109 -22.13 2.57 30.64
CA GLU A 109 -23.50 2.05 30.67
C GLU A 109 -23.69 1.05 31.82
N ALA A 110 -22.74 0.13 32.00
CA ALA A 110 -22.77 -0.85 33.09
C ALA A 110 -22.71 -0.21 34.50
N LEU A 111 -22.12 0.98 34.62
CA LEU A 111 -22.04 1.75 35.87
C LEU A 111 -23.27 2.64 36.12
N GLY A 112 -24.27 2.63 35.24
CA GLY A 112 -25.47 3.46 35.34
C GLY A 112 -25.34 4.81 34.60
N GLY A 113 -24.40 4.91 33.65
CA GLY A 113 -24.14 6.09 32.85
C GLY A 113 -23.13 7.06 33.46
N GLY A 114 -22.78 8.09 32.71
CA GLY A 114 -21.87 9.16 33.13
C GLY A 114 -21.00 9.69 32.00
N SER A 115 -20.01 10.50 32.38
CA SER A 115 -18.99 11.01 31.48
C SER A 115 -17.60 10.81 32.08
N VAL A 116 -16.63 10.45 31.25
CA VAL A 116 -15.24 10.31 31.63
C VAL A 116 -14.31 10.87 30.56
N THR A 117 -13.32 11.64 30.99
CA THR A 117 -12.22 12.09 30.13
C THR A 117 -11.02 11.18 30.35
N THR A 118 -10.46 10.69 29.25
CA THR A 118 -9.30 9.78 29.24
C THR A 118 -8.29 10.24 28.19
N HIS A 119 -7.08 9.66 28.24
CA HIS A 119 -5.98 10.03 27.35
C HIS A 119 -5.43 8.85 26.52
N PRO A 120 -6.28 8.12 25.76
CA PRO A 120 -5.80 6.99 24.96
C PRO A 120 -4.80 7.46 23.91
N LEU A 121 -3.66 6.77 23.83
CA LEU A 121 -2.61 7.05 22.82
C LEU A 121 -2.13 8.52 22.80
N GLY A 122 -2.21 9.22 23.94
CA GLY A 122 -1.76 10.61 24.08
C GLY A 122 -2.72 11.68 23.54
N GLY A 123 -3.91 11.30 23.08
CA GLY A 123 -4.99 12.21 22.73
C GLY A 123 -6.04 12.29 23.85
N GLU A 124 -6.58 13.47 24.12
CA GLU A 124 -7.67 13.62 25.09
C GLU A 124 -9.01 13.30 24.43
N VAL A 125 -9.74 12.37 25.04
CA VAL A 125 -11.05 11.91 24.57
C VAL A 125 -12.02 11.87 25.74
N THR A 126 -13.16 12.54 25.58
CA THR A 126 -14.27 12.53 26.51
C THR A 126 -15.35 11.61 25.99
N PHE A 127 -15.70 10.62 26.80
CA PHE A 127 -16.76 9.64 26.56
C PHE A 127 -17.95 9.99 27.43
N THR A 128 -19.14 10.02 26.84
CA THR A 128 -20.39 10.26 27.57
C THR A 128 -21.42 9.21 27.17
N ALA A 129 -22.00 8.53 28.15
CA ALA A 129 -23.11 7.61 27.99
C ALA A 129 -24.17 7.95 29.04
N LEU A 130 -25.23 8.62 28.63
CA LEU A 130 -26.38 9.03 29.45
C LEU A 130 -27.67 8.52 28.80
N ASP A 131 -28.79 8.55 29.54
CA ASP A 131 -30.08 8.13 29.01
C ASP A 131 -30.44 8.91 27.73
N GLY A 132 -30.33 8.23 26.58
CA GLY A 132 -30.60 8.81 25.26
C GLY A 132 -29.45 9.59 24.62
N GLU A 133 -28.26 9.64 25.22
CA GLU A 133 -27.09 10.31 24.67
C GLU A 133 -25.84 9.42 24.74
N LEU A 134 -25.27 9.12 23.56
CA LEU A 134 -23.99 8.46 23.43
C LEU A 134 -23.09 9.36 22.59
N SER A 135 -22.02 9.86 23.19
CA SER A 135 -21.14 10.86 22.58
C SER A 135 -19.67 10.54 22.83
N VAL A 136 -18.87 10.74 21.80
CA VAL A 136 -17.41 10.64 21.85
C VAL A 136 -16.84 11.93 21.29
N ALA A 137 -16.25 12.74 22.16
CA ALA A 137 -15.57 13.97 21.78
C ALA A 137 -14.06 13.77 21.89
N SER A 138 -13.34 13.99 20.78
CA SER A 138 -11.88 13.92 20.77
C SER A 138 -11.29 15.28 20.44
N SER A 139 -10.20 15.62 21.10
CA SER A 139 -9.36 16.74 20.70
C SER A 139 -8.14 16.23 19.94
N LEU A 140 -7.82 16.88 18.82
CA LEU A 140 -6.63 16.53 18.07
C LEU A 140 -5.40 17.11 18.78
N SER A 141 -4.68 16.25 19.51
CA SER A 141 -3.44 16.64 20.18
C SER A 141 -2.25 16.48 19.23
N TRP A 142 -1.30 17.40 19.29
CA TRP A 142 -0.04 17.29 18.55
C TRP A 142 0.75 16.04 18.95
N GLN A 143 0.66 15.65 20.23
CA GLN A 143 1.27 14.44 20.79
C GLN A 143 0.70 13.18 20.15
N GLY A 144 -0.63 13.11 20.00
CA GLY A 144 -1.31 12.00 19.32
C GLY A 144 -0.90 11.92 17.86
N GLY A 145 -0.82 13.06 17.16
CA GLY A 145 -0.32 13.11 15.79
C GLY A 145 1.12 12.58 15.66
N LEU A 146 2.01 13.01 16.55
CA LEU A 146 3.40 12.55 16.58
C LEU A 146 3.52 11.04 16.82
N LEU A 147 2.71 10.47 17.70
CA LEU A 147 2.73 9.02 17.96
C LEU A 147 2.37 8.22 16.70
N HIS A 148 1.29 8.59 16.02
CA HIS A 148 0.88 7.92 14.78
C HIS A 148 1.95 8.05 13.68
N ALA A 149 2.52 9.26 13.54
CA ALA A 149 3.60 9.51 12.59
C ALA A 149 4.86 8.68 12.92
N ALA A 150 5.25 8.61 14.20
CA ALA A 150 6.41 7.85 14.65
C ALA A 150 6.24 6.35 14.40
N VAL A 151 5.08 5.78 14.76
CA VAL A 151 4.78 4.36 14.53
C VAL A 151 4.76 4.03 13.04
N GLY A 152 4.11 4.87 12.23
CA GLY A 152 4.10 4.73 10.78
C GLY A 152 5.51 4.80 10.19
N ALA A 153 6.33 5.76 10.62
CA ALA A 153 7.72 5.93 10.17
C ALA A 153 8.59 4.73 10.56
N VAL A 154 8.47 4.22 11.78
CA VAL A 154 9.21 3.03 12.24
C VAL A 154 8.83 1.81 11.40
N ALA A 155 7.53 1.56 11.20
CA ALA A 155 7.06 0.45 10.36
C ALA A 155 7.55 0.59 8.91
N PHE A 156 7.49 1.80 8.35
CA PHE A 156 7.99 2.11 7.01
C PHE A 156 9.48 1.82 6.86
N VAL A 157 10.30 2.28 7.82
CA VAL A 157 11.75 2.08 7.81
C VAL A 157 12.09 0.59 7.95
N LEU A 158 11.46 -0.11 8.90
CA LEU A 158 11.66 -1.53 9.17
C LEU A 158 11.30 -2.42 7.98
N VAL A 159 10.11 -2.25 7.40
CA VAL A 159 9.65 -3.12 6.31
C VAL A 159 10.19 -2.67 4.97
N GLY A 160 10.31 -1.36 4.75
CA GLY A 160 10.92 -0.79 3.55
C GLY A 160 12.43 -1.01 3.47
N ARG A 161 13.06 -1.44 4.58
CA ARG A 161 14.51 -1.70 4.72
C ARG A 161 15.34 -0.52 4.25
N LEU A 162 14.93 0.70 4.60
CA LEU A 162 15.55 1.94 4.11
C LEU A 162 17.03 2.07 4.49
N TRP A 163 17.48 1.39 5.55
CA TRP A 163 18.91 1.31 5.88
C TRP A 163 19.77 0.69 4.77
N ARG A 164 19.18 -0.05 3.82
CA ARG A 164 19.88 -0.54 2.62
C ARG A 164 20.22 0.56 1.61
N LEU A 165 19.81 1.81 1.87
CA LEU A 165 20.25 2.98 1.11
C LEU A 165 21.52 3.62 1.68
N LEU A 166 21.88 3.26 2.92
CA LEU A 166 23.00 3.87 3.65
C LEU A 166 24.27 2.99 3.64
N GLY A 167 24.26 1.85 2.93
CA GLY A 167 25.41 0.96 2.74
C GLY A 167 25.35 0.27 1.38
#